data_AF-A0A0Q9H003-F1
#
_entry.id   AF-A0A0Q9H003-F1
#
_cell.length_a   1.000
_cell.length_b   1.000
_cell.length_c   1.000
_cell.angle_alpha   90.00
_cell.angle_beta   90.00
_cell.angle_gamma   90.00
#
_symmetry.space_group_name_H-M   'P 1'
#
loop_
_entity.id
_entity.type
_entity.pdbx_description
1 polymer ?
#
loop_
_entity_poly.entity_id
_entity_poly.type
_entity_poly.pdbx_seq_one_letter_code
_entity_poly.pdbx_strand_id
1 'polypeptide(L)'
;MLIEPRDGDAEDDASSTKQHSLIAIAGTLLGEINLPKLVLAWVILALLPGVLLGVAPLLATAWLGTVSTRITALAGLGPLLVLAGIAALGWFGFRPLFRAVERSFWALNSLAVQPGYVLVREGMRHFAERFLPVGASEGSRARLRALTALAAGLGAVVVAGGFAVAIWPATRWVGEFADLAQPLRLVVPALANTACVMSAYLAIASLAWGIVDALMAQPRDLSGFDETASAGRQWRVAHLSDIHVVGERYGFRIESGRAGPRGNDRLYLVLERLAAIHAEAPLDAVLITGDMTDAGRSAEWAEFLDALASHPELAARTLILPGNHDVNIVDRANPARLELPTSPGKRLRQMRTLSAMETLQGGRVHVMDKVEGKVGRSLSERLETERPAIAAFADAGSLRLSFGLSALWQEIFPLVLPPDEPDGLGILLLNSNAETHFSFTNALGLVAEEDMQAMLVALGQYPRARWIVALHHHPVEYPQQAKAFSERIGTALINGSRFVRLLKPQAHRLVALHGHRHIDWIGRCGRLRIVSAPSPVMEATDDEPTAFYIHRLGAAPDGGLALLAPERVEVAPPETGS
;
A
#
# COMPACT_ATOMS: atom_id res chain seq x y z
N MET A 1 22.14 -27.59 30.13
CA MET A 1 21.72 -26.19 29.98
C MET A 1 20.21 -26.15 30.16
N LEU A 2 19.63 -25.20 30.90
CA LEU A 2 18.17 -25.18 31.20
C LEU A 2 17.37 -24.41 30.14
N ILE A 3 17.95 -23.36 29.55
CA ILE A 3 17.45 -22.61 28.39
C ILE A 3 18.65 -22.43 27.46
N GLU A 4 18.48 -22.71 26.16
CA GLU A 4 19.46 -22.45 25.10
C GLU A 4 19.05 -21.15 24.37
N PRO A 5 19.69 -19.99 24.66
CA PRO A 5 19.26 -18.70 24.11
C PRO A 5 19.35 -18.60 22.59
N ARG A 6 20.17 -19.44 21.95
CA ARG A 6 20.28 -19.45 20.48
C ARG A 6 18.98 -19.91 19.82
N ASP A 7 18.17 -20.71 20.51
CA ASP A 7 16.90 -21.24 20.00
C ASP A 7 15.72 -20.30 20.25
N GLY A 8 16.00 -19.12 20.83
CA GLY A 8 14.99 -18.12 21.17
C GLY A 8 14.10 -18.52 22.34
N ASP A 9 13.28 -17.57 22.77
CA ASP A 9 12.32 -17.77 23.86
C ASP A 9 10.93 -17.18 23.56
N ALA A 10 10.09 -17.05 24.59
CA ALA A 10 8.73 -16.57 24.41
C ALA A 10 8.65 -15.11 23.91
N GLU A 11 9.69 -14.30 24.11
CA GLU A 11 9.73 -12.92 23.59
C GLU A 11 9.81 -12.89 22.05
N ASP A 12 10.46 -13.88 21.44
CA ASP A 12 10.56 -13.99 19.98
C ASP A 12 9.22 -14.34 19.30
N ASP A 13 8.28 -14.91 20.06
CA ASP A 13 6.95 -15.28 19.57
C ASP A 13 5.89 -14.18 19.86
N ALA A 14 6.22 -13.15 20.64
CA ALA A 14 5.25 -12.19 21.17
C ALA A 14 4.39 -11.49 20.11
N SER A 15 5.00 -11.17 18.96
CA SER A 15 4.33 -10.56 17.80
C SER A 15 4.00 -11.56 16.67
N SER A 16 4.25 -12.86 16.86
CA SER A 16 4.08 -13.87 15.80
C SER A 16 2.61 -14.17 15.51
N THR A 17 2.19 -13.83 14.29
CA THR A 17 0.86 -14.13 13.75
C THR A 17 0.69 -15.60 13.37
N LYS A 18 1.79 -16.34 13.20
CA LYS A 18 1.77 -17.80 12.96
C LYS A 18 1.66 -18.60 14.26
N GLN A 19 2.23 -18.11 15.37
CA GLN A 19 2.13 -18.74 16.68
C GLN A 19 0.86 -18.32 17.46
N HIS A 20 0.37 -17.11 17.22
CA HIS A 20 -0.72 -16.53 17.99
C HIS A 20 -1.87 -16.04 17.10
N SER A 21 -3.10 -16.24 17.57
CA SER A 21 -4.27 -15.62 16.93
C SER A 21 -4.23 -14.09 17.09
N LEU A 22 -4.82 -13.35 16.14
CA LEU A 22 -4.94 -11.89 16.24
C LEU A 22 -5.67 -11.44 17.53
N ILE A 23 -6.57 -12.25 18.08
CA ILE A 23 -7.27 -11.96 19.34
C ILE A 23 -6.31 -12.08 20.52
N ALA A 24 -5.44 -13.09 20.51
CA ALA A 24 -4.42 -13.27 21.55
C ALA A 24 -3.44 -12.10 21.55
N ILE A 25 -2.95 -11.71 20.35
CA ILE A 25 -2.11 -10.52 20.18
C ILE A 25 -2.86 -9.27 20.66
N ALA A 26 -4.12 -9.07 20.24
CA ALA A 26 -4.91 -7.92 20.68
C ALA A 26 -5.11 -7.85 22.21
N GLY A 27 -5.17 -9.00 22.89
CA GLY A 27 -5.20 -9.07 24.34
C GLY A 27 -3.93 -8.51 25.00
N THR A 28 -2.75 -8.85 24.48
CA THR A 28 -1.47 -8.32 24.99
C THR A 28 -1.31 -6.83 24.66
N LEU A 29 -1.81 -6.38 23.50
CA LEU A 29 -1.82 -4.96 23.10
C LEU A 29 -2.44 -4.05 24.16
N LEU A 30 -3.58 -4.45 24.73
CA LEU A 30 -4.32 -3.64 25.70
C LEU A 30 -3.54 -3.39 26.99
N GLY A 31 -2.62 -4.30 27.36
CA GLY A 31 -1.77 -4.17 28.53
C GLY A 31 -0.57 -3.24 28.33
N GLU A 32 -0.04 -3.15 27.10
CA GLU A 32 1.21 -2.46 26.81
C GLU A 32 1.06 -1.13 26.05
N ILE A 33 -0.12 -0.86 25.49
CA ILE A 33 -0.34 0.33 24.68
C ILE A 33 -0.24 1.62 25.51
N ASN A 34 0.50 2.60 24.99
CA ASN A 34 0.58 3.92 25.59
C ASN A 34 -0.73 4.71 25.33
N LEU A 35 -1.67 4.66 26.28
CA LEU A 35 -2.98 5.32 26.17
C LEU A 35 -2.89 6.83 25.88
N PRO A 36 -2.03 7.63 26.55
CA PRO A 36 -1.85 9.04 26.19
C PRO A 36 -1.47 9.24 24.72
N LYS A 37 -0.53 8.43 24.22
CA LYS A 37 -0.08 8.50 22.83
C LYS A 37 -1.19 8.08 21.86
N LEU A 38 -1.97 7.06 22.20
CA LEU A 38 -3.13 6.62 21.42
C LEU A 38 -4.20 7.71 21.33
N VAL A 39 -4.56 8.33 22.45
CA VAL A 39 -5.51 9.46 22.49
C VAL A 39 -5.01 10.61 21.62
N LEU A 40 -3.75 10.98 21.74
CA LEU A 40 -3.17 12.05 20.93
C LEU A 40 -3.17 11.71 19.43
N ALA A 41 -2.80 10.47 19.07
CA ALA A 41 -2.86 10.01 17.68
C ALA A 41 -4.29 10.09 17.12
N TRP A 42 -5.29 9.63 17.90
CA TRP A 42 -6.70 9.70 17.51
C TRP A 42 -7.19 11.15 17.36
N VAL A 43 -6.77 12.06 18.24
CA VAL A 43 -7.12 13.48 18.14
C VAL A 43 -6.57 14.10 16.84
N ILE A 44 -5.30 13.82 16.53
CA ILE A 44 -4.63 14.38 15.34
C ILE A 44 -5.20 13.80 14.04
N LEU A 45 -5.39 12.48 13.98
CA LEU A 45 -5.74 11.77 12.75
C LEU A 45 -7.25 11.76 12.46
N ALA A 46 -8.11 11.80 13.48
CA ALA A 46 -9.54 11.62 13.32
C ALA A 46 -10.37 12.79 13.86
N LEU A 47 -10.20 13.16 15.14
CA LEU A 47 -11.09 14.14 15.78
C LEU A 47 -10.96 15.54 15.18
N LEU A 48 -9.73 16.07 15.08
CA LEU A 48 -9.51 17.44 14.62
C LEU A 48 -9.95 17.62 13.15
N PRO A 49 -9.54 16.76 12.18
CA PRO A 49 -10.06 16.83 10.82
C PRO A 49 -11.58 16.67 10.75
N GLY A 50 -12.15 15.79 11.57
CA GLY A 50 -13.59 15.60 11.68
C GLY A 50 -14.29 16.89 12.10
N VAL A 51 -13.92 17.48 13.24
CA VAL A 51 -14.52 18.73 13.73
C VAL A 51 -14.40 19.86 12.70
N LEU A 52 -13.26 20.00 12.02
CA LEU A 52 -13.09 20.99 10.96
C LEU A 52 -14.08 20.79 9.80
N LEU A 53 -14.33 19.55 9.39
CA LEU A 53 -15.33 19.20 8.38
C LEU A 53 -16.74 19.61 8.81
N GLY A 54 -17.11 19.40 10.07
CA GLY A 54 -18.42 19.76 10.61
C GLY A 54 -18.64 21.25 10.88
N VAL A 55 -17.57 22.00 11.18
CA VAL A 55 -17.60 23.46 11.38
C VAL A 55 -17.64 24.20 10.05
N ALA A 56 -17.06 23.65 8.97
CA ALA A 56 -16.98 24.32 7.67
C ALA A 56 -18.33 24.87 7.15
N PRO A 57 -19.44 24.10 7.17
CA PRO A 57 -20.76 24.60 6.77
C PRO A 57 -21.25 25.79 7.60
N LEU A 58 -20.98 25.80 8.91
CA LEU A 58 -21.37 26.88 9.82
C LEU A 58 -20.63 28.18 9.48
N LEU A 59 -19.33 28.09 9.25
CA LEU A 59 -18.51 29.25 8.86
C LEU A 59 -18.89 29.77 7.47
N ALA A 60 -19.09 28.86 6.52
CA ALA A 60 -19.48 29.22 5.15
C ALA A 60 -20.84 29.95 5.13
N THR A 61 -21.83 29.46 5.88
CA THR A 61 -23.16 30.08 5.95
C THR A 61 -23.15 31.40 6.73
N ALA A 62 -22.41 31.49 7.84
CA ALA A 62 -22.24 32.75 8.58
C ALA A 62 -21.59 33.84 7.71
N TRP A 63 -20.56 33.48 6.94
CA TRP A 63 -19.90 34.36 6.00
C TRP A 63 -20.83 34.79 4.87
N LEU A 64 -21.51 33.84 4.21
CA LEU A 64 -22.47 34.14 3.14
C LEU A 64 -23.59 35.06 3.60
N GLY A 65 -24.16 34.83 4.79
CA GLY A 65 -25.20 35.70 5.35
C GLY A 65 -24.72 37.13 5.57
N THR A 66 -23.49 37.29 6.06
CA THR A 66 -22.90 38.61 6.35
C THR A 66 -22.43 39.34 5.09
N VAL A 67 -21.92 38.62 4.11
CA VAL A 67 -21.52 39.19 2.82
C VAL A 67 -22.75 39.55 1.99
N SER A 68 -23.76 38.67 1.91
CA SER A 68 -25.01 38.93 1.20
C SER A 68 -25.71 40.20 1.71
N THR A 69 -25.71 40.43 3.03
CA THR A 69 -26.29 41.63 3.64
C THR A 69 -25.46 42.90 3.43
N ARG A 70 -24.17 42.79 3.09
CA ARG A 70 -23.26 43.92 2.88
C ARG A 70 -22.88 44.18 1.43
N ILE A 71 -23.25 43.30 0.49
CA ILE A 71 -23.00 43.48 -0.95
C ILE A 71 -23.71 44.73 -1.50
N THR A 72 -24.86 45.10 -0.95
CA THR A 72 -25.57 46.35 -1.31
C THR A 72 -24.84 47.62 -0.86
N ALA A 73 -23.86 47.51 0.05
CA ALA A 73 -23.03 48.62 0.53
C ALA A 73 -21.66 48.74 -0.17
N LEU A 74 -21.37 47.88 -1.17
CA LEU A 74 -20.07 47.81 -1.87
C LEU A 74 -19.88 48.88 -2.97
N ALA A 75 -20.28 50.13 -2.73
CA ALA A 75 -20.17 51.22 -3.72
C ALA A 75 -18.86 52.03 -3.66
N GLY A 76 -17.71 51.40 -3.35
CA GLY A 76 -16.43 52.13 -3.20
C GLY A 76 -15.16 51.32 -3.46
N LEU A 77 -14.05 52.03 -3.74
CA LEU A 77 -12.73 51.48 -4.07
C LEU A 77 -12.06 50.71 -2.90
N GLY A 78 -12.25 51.14 -1.65
CA GLY A 78 -11.64 50.49 -0.47
C GLY A 78 -12.10 49.05 -0.24
N PRO A 79 -13.42 48.77 -0.23
CA PRO A 79 -13.94 47.40 -0.15
C PRO A 79 -13.53 46.49 -1.32
N LEU A 80 -13.33 47.03 -2.52
CA LEU A 80 -12.77 46.30 -3.66
C LEU A 80 -11.31 45.89 -3.44
N LEU A 81 -10.49 46.76 -2.85
CA LEU A 81 -9.10 46.44 -2.48
C LEU A 81 -9.04 45.39 -1.36
N VAL A 82 -9.95 45.45 -0.39
CA VAL A 82 -10.08 44.42 0.67
C VAL A 82 -10.55 43.09 0.07
N LEU A 83 -11.53 43.09 -0.84
CA LEU A 83 -11.95 41.89 -1.57
C LEU A 83 -10.81 41.32 -2.43
N ALA A 84 -10.02 42.17 -3.10
CA ALA A 84 -8.85 41.77 -3.85
C ALA A 84 -7.75 41.20 -2.93
N GLY A 85 -7.55 41.77 -1.74
CA GLY A 85 -6.63 41.26 -0.72
C GLY A 85 -7.08 39.91 -0.13
N ILE A 86 -8.38 39.74 0.15
CA ILE A 86 -8.98 38.48 0.59
C ILE A 86 -8.94 37.45 -0.55
N ALA A 87 -9.18 37.86 -1.79
CA ALA A 87 -9.08 36.99 -2.96
C ALA A 87 -7.62 36.60 -3.24
N ALA A 88 -6.64 37.48 -2.99
CA ALA A 88 -5.21 37.17 -3.11
C ALA A 88 -4.76 36.23 -1.97
N LEU A 89 -5.11 36.52 -0.72
CA LEU A 89 -4.88 35.63 0.42
C LEU A 89 -5.58 34.27 0.23
N GLY A 90 -6.78 34.29 -0.33
CA GLY A 90 -7.50 33.12 -0.80
C GLY A 90 -6.69 32.42 -1.88
N TRP A 91 -6.26 33.08 -2.95
CA TRP A 91 -5.54 32.45 -4.06
C TRP A 91 -4.21 31.80 -3.64
N PHE A 92 -3.43 32.47 -2.79
CA PHE A 92 -2.14 31.98 -2.31
C PHE A 92 -2.25 31.00 -1.14
N GLY A 93 -3.24 31.16 -0.25
CA GLY A 93 -3.48 30.27 0.89
C GLY A 93 -4.38 29.05 0.57
N PHE A 94 -5.27 29.17 -0.41
CA PHE A 94 -6.21 28.12 -0.82
C PHE A 94 -5.50 27.02 -1.58
N ARG A 95 -4.44 27.27 -2.35
CA ARG A 95 -3.72 26.18 -3.04
C ARG A 95 -3.09 25.16 -2.07
N PRO A 96 -2.32 25.58 -1.04
CA PRO A 96 -1.85 24.67 0.01
C PRO A 96 -2.99 24.06 0.82
N LEU A 97 -4.01 24.84 1.19
CA LEU A 97 -5.14 24.37 1.99
C LEU A 97 -6.02 23.37 1.23
N PHE A 98 -6.31 23.63 -0.05
CA PHE A 98 -7.05 22.74 -0.93
C PHE A 98 -6.29 21.44 -1.13
N ARG A 99 -4.97 21.48 -1.37
CA ARG A 99 -4.14 20.26 -1.42
C ARG A 99 -4.16 19.50 -0.10
N ALA A 100 -4.13 20.20 1.04
CA ALA A 100 -4.22 19.58 2.35
C ALA A 100 -5.60 18.94 2.59
N VAL A 101 -6.68 19.61 2.18
CA VAL A 101 -8.07 19.12 2.27
C VAL A 101 -8.28 17.93 1.34
N GLU A 102 -7.80 18.00 0.10
CA GLU A 102 -7.84 16.91 -0.87
C GLU A 102 -7.07 15.69 -0.36
N ARG A 103 -5.84 15.88 0.13
CA ARG A 103 -5.07 14.81 0.79
C ARG A 103 -5.79 14.24 2.00
N SER A 104 -6.39 15.08 2.84
CA SER A 104 -7.15 14.63 4.02
C SER A 104 -8.42 13.90 3.63
N PHE A 105 -9.09 14.31 2.54
CA PHE A 105 -10.27 13.64 1.99
C PHE A 105 -9.90 12.26 1.45
N TRP A 106 -8.83 12.15 0.65
CA TRP A 106 -8.35 10.87 0.14
C TRP A 106 -7.81 9.98 1.26
N ALA A 107 -7.13 10.54 2.26
CA ALA A 107 -6.70 9.84 3.45
C ALA A 107 -7.89 9.34 4.29
N LEU A 108 -8.94 10.13 4.46
CA LEU A 108 -10.13 9.70 5.19
C LEU A 108 -10.91 8.63 4.41
N ASN A 109 -10.95 8.77 3.07
CA ASN A 109 -11.55 7.75 2.20
C ASN A 109 -10.79 6.43 2.29
N SER A 110 -9.45 6.46 2.29
CA SER A 110 -8.61 5.27 2.43
C SER A 110 -8.57 4.72 3.86
N LEU A 111 -8.70 5.54 4.89
CA LEU A 111 -8.62 5.08 6.29
C LEU A 111 -9.95 4.58 6.85
N ALA A 112 -11.09 5.13 6.40
CA ALA A 112 -12.39 4.84 7.01
C ALA A 112 -13.42 4.29 6.03
N VAL A 113 -13.60 4.96 4.88
CA VAL A 113 -14.75 4.70 3.99
C VAL A 113 -14.54 3.42 3.17
N GLN A 114 -13.39 3.30 2.49
CA GLN A 114 -13.06 2.08 1.75
C GLN A 114 -12.87 0.88 2.67
N PRO A 115 -12.13 0.95 3.80
CA PRO A 115 -12.03 -0.19 4.73
C PRO A 115 -13.39 -0.64 5.26
N GLY A 116 -14.29 0.30 5.59
CA GLY A 116 -15.64 -0.03 6.04
C GLY A 116 -16.44 -0.79 4.97
N TYR A 117 -16.44 -0.31 3.73
CA TYR A 117 -17.07 -1.02 2.61
C TYR A 117 -16.43 -2.38 2.33
N VAL A 118 -15.09 -2.46 2.28
CA VAL A 118 -14.34 -3.71 2.06
C VAL A 118 -14.63 -4.72 3.15
N LEU A 119 -14.69 -4.30 4.41
CA LEU A 119 -15.03 -5.18 5.54
C LEU A 119 -16.43 -5.76 5.40
N VAL A 120 -17.43 -4.94 5.05
CA VAL A 120 -18.80 -5.42 4.79
C VAL A 120 -18.82 -6.36 3.58
N ARG A 121 -18.13 -6.00 2.49
CA ARG A 121 -18.04 -6.80 1.25
C ARG A 121 -17.42 -8.17 1.49
N GLU A 122 -16.24 -8.22 2.09
CA GLU A 122 -15.55 -9.48 2.36
C GLU A 122 -16.26 -10.28 3.45
N GLY A 123 -16.92 -9.64 4.42
CA GLY A 123 -17.75 -10.31 5.42
C GLY A 123 -18.94 -11.03 4.79
N MET A 124 -19.68 -10.33 3.93
CA MET A 124 -20.78 -10.92 3.17
C MET A 124 -20.31 -12.01 2.23
N ARG A 125 -19.17 -11.81 1.54
CA ARG A 125 -18.58 -12.81 0.65
C ARG A 125 -18.15 -14.06 1.41
N HIS A 126 -17.43 -13.90 2.53
CA HIS A 126 -16.97 -15.02 3.35
C HIS A 126 -18.16 -15.83 3.88
N PHE A 127 -19.24 -15.17 4.28
CA PHE A 127 -20.47 -15.86 4.68
C PHE A 127 -21.15 -16.57 3.50
N ALA A 128 -21.32 -15.90 2.37
CA ALA A 128 -22.02 -16.45 1.20
C ALA A 128 -21.26 -17.63 0.55
N GLU A 129 -19.93 -17.57 0.51
CA GLU A 129 -19.10 -18.64 -0.08
C GLU A 129 -19.20 -19.97 0.70
N ARG A 130 -19.63 -19.95 1.98
CA ARG A 130 -19.89 -21.18 2.77
C ARG A 130 -21.06 -22.01 2.22
N PHE A 131 -21.95 -21.40 1.46
CA PHE A 131 -23.11 -22.07 0.87
C PHE A 131 -22.85 -22.54 -0.56
N LEU A 132 -21.65 -22.30 -1.12
CA LEU A 132 -21.28 -22.83 -2.42
C LEU A 132 -20.84 -24.29 -2.31
N PRO A 133 -21.28 -25.17 -3.23
CA PRO A 133 -20.73 -26.52 -3.35
C PRO A 133 -19.22 -26.49 -3.57
N VAL A 134 -18.48 -27.44 -2.99
CA VAL A 134 -17.01 -27.54 -3.10
C VAL A 134 -16.54 -27.54 -4.58
N GLY A 135 -17.29 -28.18 -5.47
CA GLY A 135 -17.04 -28.21 -6.93
C GLY A 135 -17.67 -27.08 -7.75
N ALA A 136 -18.13 -25.99 -7.14
CA ALA A 136 -18.72 -24.87 -7.87
C ALA A 136 -17.72 -24.26 -8.86
N SER A 137 -18.16 -24.07 -10.12
CA SER A 137 -17.33 -23.50 -11.18
C SER A 137 -16.85 -22.08 -10.85
N GLU A 138 -15.70 -21.69 -11.40
CA GLU A 138 -15.16 -20.32 -11.32
C GLU A 138 -16.16 -19.26 -11.81
N GLY A 139 -17.01 -19.61 -12.79
CA GLY A 139 -18.08 -18.74 -13.26
C GLY A 139 -19.15 -18.48 -12.20
N SER A 140 -19.59 -19.52 -11.49
CA SER A 140 -20.56 -19.40 -10.39
C SER A 140 -19.98 -18.63 -9.21
N ARG A 141 -18.72 -18.91 -8.83
CA ARG A 141 -17.99 -18.16 -7.80
C ARG A 141 -17.90 -16.67 -8.14
N ALA A 142 -17.51 -16.34 -9.37
CA ALA A 142 -17.47 -14.96 -9.85
C ALA A 142 -18.85 -14.28 -9.79
N ARG A 143 -19.94 -14.96 -10.17
CA ARG A 143 -21.29 -14.37 -10.08
C ARG A 143 -21.68 -14.10 -8.63
N LEU A 144 -21.43 -15.03 -7.71
CA LEU A 144 -21.70 -14.82 -6.29
C LEU A 144 -20.96 -13.60 -5.76
N ARG A 145 -19.67 -13.49 -6.09
CA ARG A 145 -18.82 -12.36 -5.69
C ARG A 145 -19.34 -11.01 -6.16
N ALA A 146 -19.78 -10.94 -7.42
CA ALA A 146 -20.40 -9.74 -7.97
C ALA A 146 -21.69 -9.37 -7.22
N LEU A 147 -22.57 -10.36 -6.94
CA LEU A 147 -23.79 -10.14 -6.18
C LEU A 147 -23.51 -9.68 -4.74
N THR A 148 -22.53 -10.29 -4.07
CA THR A 148 -22.14 -9.90 -2.70
C THR A 148 -21.59 -8.48 -2.65
N ALA A 149 -20.89 -8.01 -3.69
CA ALA A 149 -20.40 -6.63 -3.75
C ALA A 149 -21.55 -5.63 -3.88
N LEU A 150 -22.52 -5.89 -4.76
CA LEU A 150 -23.72 -5.05 -4.87
C LEU A 150 -24.52 -5.03 -3.57
N ALA A 151 -24.73 -6.20 -2.97
CA ALA A 151 -25.45 -6.34 -1.71
C ALA A 151 -24.75 -5.62 -0.55
N ALA A 152 -23.41 -5.66 -0.50
CA ALA A 152 -22.61 -4.92 0.47
C ALA A 152 -22.75 -3.40 0.30
N GLY A 153 -22.74 -2.91 -0.94
CA GLY A 153 -22.98 -1.49 -1.24
C GLY A 153 -24.37 -1.03 -0.77
N LEU A 154 -25.42 -1.82 -1.05
CA LEU A 154 -26.78 -1.54 -0.59
C LEU A 154 -26.90 -1.60 0.94
N GLY A 155 -26.30 -2.62 1.57
CA GLY A 155 -26.27 -2.75 3.02
C GLY A 155 -25.61 -1.56 3.71
N ALA A 156 -24.46 -1.10 3.18
CA ALA A 156 -23.77 0.07 3.68
C ALA A 156 -24.61 1.36 3.54
N VAL A 157 -25.39 1.52 2.47
CA VAL A 157 -26.34 2.64 2.32
C VAL A 157 -27.40 2.62 3.42
N VAL A 158 -27.99 1.46 3.70
CA VAL A 158 -29.04 1.33 4.73
C VAL A 158 -28.47 1.67 6.10
N VAL A 159 -27.30 1.12 6.45
CA VAL A 159 -26.64 1.37 7.74
C VAL A 159 -26.25 2.86 7.87
N ALA A 160 -25.54 3.41 6.89
CA ALA A 160 -25.09 4.79 6.93
C ALA A 160 -26.26 5.79 6.90
N GLY A 161 -27.30 5.52 6.10
CA GLY A 161 -28.53 6.29 6.08
C GLY A 161 -29.25 6.27 7.42
N GLY A 162 -29.32 5.11 8.08
CA GLY A 162 -29.87 4.98 9.44
C GLY A 162 -29.11 5.82 10.46
N PHE A 163 -27.78 5.81 10.42
CA PHE A 163 -26.93 6.67 11.25
C PHE A 163 -27.17 8.16 10.98
N ALA A 164 -27.26 8.57 9.70
CA ALA A 164 -27.52 9.95 9.33
C ALA A 164 -28.87 10.44 9.87
N VAL A 165 -29.93 9.62 9.74
CA VAL A 165 -31.27 9.93 10.28
C VAL A 165 -31.25 10.05 11.80
N ALA A 166 -30.56 9.13 12.49
CA ALA A 166 -30.45 9.15 13.95
C ALA A 166 -29.72 10.39 14.48
N ILE A 167 -28.69 10.87 13.77
CA ILE A 167 -27.87 12.01 14.16
C ILE A 167 -28.47 13.36 13.71
N TRP A 168 -29.34 13.35 12.70
CA TRP A 168 -29.94 14.54 12.10
C TRP A 168 -30.47 15.58 13.11
N PRO A 169 -31.19 15.21 14.18
CA PRO A 169 -31.71 16.19 15.16
C PRO A 169 -30.62 16.98 15.90
N ALA A 170 -29.40 16.45 15.98
CA ALA A 170 -28.26 17.12 16.61
C ALA A 170 -27.45 17.99 15.63
N THR A 171 -27.77 17.96 14.32
CA THR A 171 -27.07 18.75 13.30
C THR A 171 -27.49 20.22 13.33
N ARG A 172 -26.58 21.11 12.89
CA ARG A 172 -26.85 22.53 12.69
C ARG A 172 -26.11 22.99 11.45
N TRP A 173 -26.82 23.39 10.41
CA TRP A 173 -26.20 23.77 9.13
C TRP A 173 -26.02 25.28 8.96
N VAL A 174 -26.63 26.08 9.83
CA VAL A 174 -26.58 27.55 9.78
C VAL A 174 -25.86 28.08 11.01
N GLY A 175 -24.77 28.82 10.78
CA GLY A 175 -23.98 29.49 11.81
C GLY A 175 -24.19 31.01 11.84
N GLU A 176 -23.84 31.62 12.97
CA GLU A 176 -23.81 33.07 13.18
C GLU A 176 -22.46 33.50 13.77
N PHE A 177 -22.01 34.74 13.49
CA PHE A 177 -20.77 35.25 14.10
C PHE A 177 -20.83 35.33 15.63
N ALA A 178 -22.02 35.43 16.21
CA ALA A 178 -22.22 35.36 17.66
C ALA A 178 -21.79 34.01 18.26
N ASP A 179 -21.76 32.94 17.47
CA ASP A 179 -21.31 31.64 17.92
C ASP A 179 -19.81 31.62 18.28
N LEU A 180 -19.01 32.56 17.75
CA LEU A 180 -17.59 32.72 18.12
C LEU A 180 -17.41 33.16 19.58
N ALA A 181 -18.41 33.81 20.17
CA ALA A 181 -18.37 34.20 21.57
C ALA A 181 -18.58 32.99 22.51
N GLN A 182 -19.12 31.88 22.00
CA GLN A 182 -19.43 30.67 22.80
C GLN A 182 -19.09 29.38 22.02
N PRO A 183 -17.81 29.16 21.68
CA PRO A 183 -17.39 28.10 20.76
C PRO A 183 -17.73 26.69 21.25
N LEU A 184 -17.84 26.48 22.57
CA LEU A 184 -18.22 25.18 23.14
C LEU A 184 -19.63 24.73 22.72
N ARG A 185 -20.55 25.66 22.39
CA ARG A 185 -21.89 25.32 21.90
C ARG A 185 -21.86 24.71 20.49
N LEU A 186 -20.77 24.89 19.75
CA LEU A 186 -20.61 24.35 18.41
C LEU A 186 -20.02 22.95 18.39
N VAL A 187 -19.53 22.41 19.52
CA VAL A 187 -18.88 21.10 19.56
C VAL A 187 -19.84 19.98 19.14
N VAL A 188 -21.02 19.89 19.79
CA VAL A 188 -22.01 18.85 19.46
C VAL A 188 -22.53 19.00 18.04
N PRO A 189 -22.98 20.19 17.58
CA PRO A 189 -23.43 20.35 16.20
C PRO A 189 -22.34 20.10 15.16
N ALA A 190 -21.08 20.48 15.43
CA ALA A 190 -19.97 20.18 14.53
C ALA A 190 -19.74 18.68 14.40
N LEU A 191 -19.71 17.94 15.52
CA LEU A 191 -19.57 16.48 15.49
C LEU A 191 -20.76 15.82 14.77
N ALA A 192 -21.99 16.29 15.03
CA ALA A 192 -23.18 15.79 14.37
C ALA A 192 -23.17 16.06 12.85
N ASN A 193 -22.81 17.28 12.43
CA ASN A 193 -22.64 17.63 11.01
C ASN A 193 -21.59 16.73 10.36
N THR A 194 -20.45 16.54 11.02
CA THR A 194 -19.36 15.66 10.54
C THR A 194 -19.88 14.25 10.30
N ALA A 195 -20.53 13.66 11.30
CA ALA A 195 -21.07 12.32 11.20
C ALA A 195 -22.14 12.21 10.11
N CYS A 196 -22.99 13.24 9.95
CA CYS A 196 -23.99 13.29 8.88
C CYS A 196 -23.34 13.37 7.49
N VAL A 197 -22.36 14.26 7.27
CA VAL A 197 -21.62 14.38 6.00
C VAL A 197 -20.92 13.07 5.68
N MET A 198 -20.22 12.49 6.65
CA MET A 198 -19.50 11.22 6.49
C MET A 198 -20.44 10.06 6.19
N SER A 199 -21.61 10.01 6.83
CA SER A 199 -22.61 8.97 6.58
C SER A 199 -23.23 9.10 5.19
N ALA A 200 -23.59 10.31 4.77
CA ALA A 200 -24.09 10.55 3.40
C ALA A 200 -23.04 10.19 2.35
N TYR A 201 -21.79 10.58 2.59
CA TYR A 201 -20.68 10.23 1.72
C TYR A 201 -20.45 8.71 1.66
N LEU A 202 -20.40 8.03 2.81
CA LEU A 202 -20.24 6.58 2.90
C LEU A 202 -21.36 5.85 2.16
N ALA A 203 -22.61 6.30 2.28
CA ALA A 203 -23.74 5.72 1.56
C ALA A 203 -23.55 5.82 0.04
N ILE A 204 -23.31 7.04 -0.47
CA ILE A 204 -23.14 7.27 -1.91
C ILE A 204 -21.90 6.52 -2.45
N ALA A 205 -20.78 6.62 -1.75
CA ALA A 205 -19.52 5.98 -2.14
C ALA A 205 -19.65 4.46 -2.14
N SER A 206 -20.21 3.86 -1.07
CA SER A 206 -20.39 2.40 -0.99
C SER A 206 -21.36 1.87 -2.03
N LEU A 207 -22.41 2.61 -2.37
CA LEU A 207 -23.31 2.24 -3.46
C LEU A 207 -22.58 2.26 -4.81
N ALA A 208 -21.85 3.34 -5.09
CA ALA A 208 -21.08 3.47 -6.31
C ALA A 208 -20.03 2.36 -6.42
N TRP A 209 -19.30 2.06 -5.35
CA TRP A 209 -18.32 0.97 -5.30
C TRP A 209 -18.97 -0.40 -5.41
N GLY A 210 -20.09 -0.64 -4.73
CA GLY A 210 -20.85 -1.90 -4.83
C GLY A 210 -21.29 -2.21 -6.25
N ILE A 211 -21.83 -1.19 -6.96
CA ILE A 211 -22.20 -1.30 -8.37
C ILE A 211 -20.95 -1.55 -9.23
N VAL A 212 -19.91 -0.74 -9.04
CA VAL A 212 -18.67 -0.82 -9.82
C VAL A 212 -17.98 -2.17 -9.67
N ASP A 213 -17.86 -2.67 -8.44
CA ASP A 213 -17.25 -3.96 -8.12
C ASP A 213 -18.09 -5.11 -8.69
N ALA A 214 -19.41 -5.01 -8.62
CA ALA A 214 -20.30 -6.01 -9.21
C ALA A 214 -20.17 -6.10 -10.74
N LEU A 215 -19.92 -4.97 -11.39
CA LEU A 215 -19.73 -4.89 -12.85
C LEU A 215 -18.28 -5.17 -13.28
N MET A 216 -17.31 -5.07 -12.36
CA MET A 216 -15.93 -5.42 -12.63
C MET A 216 -15.79 -6.93 -12.82
N ALA A 217 -14.87 -7.33 -13.70
CA ALA A 217 -14.45 -8.73 -13.76
C ALA A 217 -13.99 -9.17 -12.37
N GLN A 218 -14.42 -10.34 -11.91
CA GLN A 218 -14.00 -10.87 -10.62
C GLN A 218 -12.66 -11.61 -10.75
N PRO A 219 -11.85 -11.65 -9.68
CA PRO A 219 -10.63 -12.44 -9.65
C PRO A 219 -10.95 -13.92 -9.87
N ARG A 220 -10.14 -14.57 -10.71
CA ARG A 220 -10.21 -15.99 -11.07
C ARG A 220 -8.82 -16.56 -11.19
N ASP A 221 -8.71 -17.87 -10.96
CA ASP A 221 -7.49 -18.60 -11.25
C ASP A 221 -7.19 -18.57 -12.75
N LEU A 222 -5.90 -18.65 -13.09
CA LEU A 222 -5.47 -18.73 -14.47
C LEU A 222 -5.72 -20.15 -14.99
N SER A 223 -6.49 -20.28 -16.07
CA SER A 223 -6.84 -21.60 -16.64
C SER A 223 -5.71 -22.25 -17.44
N GLY A 224 -4.69 -21.48 -17.80
CA GLY A 224 -3.55 -21.90 -18.61
C GLY A 224 -2.67 -20.71 -18.98
N PHE A 225 -1.41 -20.99 -19.29
CA PHE A 225 -0.43 -19.99 -19.75
C PHE A 225 -0.58 -19.71 -21.24
N ASP A 226 -0.10 -18.54 -21.65
CA ASP A 226 -0.13 -18.13 -23.06
C ASP A 226 0.91 -18.90 -23.88
N GLU A 227 0.68 -19.02 -25.19
CA GLU A 227 1.67 -19.49 -26.16
C GLU A 227 2.47 -18.31 -26.74
N THR A 228 3.74 -18.54 -27.06
CA THR A 228 4.59 -17.51 -27.69
C THR A 228 4.32 -17.40 -29.19
N ALA A 229 4.41 -16.19 -29.74
CA ALA A 229 4.74 -16.06 -31.16
C ALA A 229 6.15 -16.65 -31.40
N SER A 230 6.29 -17.58 -32.34
CA SER A 230 7.44 -18.48 -32.52
C SER A 230 8.80 -17.82 -32.79
N ALA A 231 8.86 -16.49 -32.90
CA ALA A 231 10.05 -15.72 -33.30
C ALA A 231 10.32 -14.46 -32.44
N GLY A 232 9.62 -14.26 -31.32
CA GLY A 232 9.79 -13.06 -30.48
C GLY A 232 10.84 -13.22 -29.36
N ARG A 233 11.46 -12.11 -28.94
CA ARG A 233 12.30 -12.06 -27.72
C ARG A 233 11.47 -12.52 -26.52
N GLN A 234 12.08 -13.34 -25.67
CA GLN A 234 11.54 -13.72 -24.36
C GLN A 234 12.34 -13.02 -23.27
N TRP A 235 11.65 -12.63 -22.20
CA TRP A 235 12.26 -12.05 -21.00
C TRP A 235 12.15 -13.03 -19.84
N ARG A 236 13.24 -13.18 -19.09
CA ARG A 236 13.32 -14.01 -17.88
C ARG A 236 13.45 -13.11 -16.66
N VAL A 237 12.43 -13.12 -15.80
CA VAL A 237 12.34 -12.26 -14.62
C VAL A 237 12.23 -13.13 -13.38
N ALA A 238 13.24 -13.10 -12.52
CA ALA A 238 13.11 -13.68 -11.19
C ALA A 238 12.19 -12.79 -10.35
N HIS A 239 11.18 -13.39 -9.73
CA HIS A 239 10.22 -12.69 -8.87
C HIS A 239 10.29 -13.27 -7.46
N LEU A 240 10.88 -12.47 -6.58
CA LEU A 240 10.99 -12.74 -5.15
C LEU A 240 10.10 -11.73 -4.41
N SER A 241 9.70 -12.06 -3.20
CA SER A 241 9.03 -11.13 -2.29
C SER A 241 9.24 -11.57 -0.86
N ASP A 242 8.97 -10.69 0.08
CA ASP A 242 8.85 -11.03 1.50
C ASP A 242 10.10 -11.76 2.03
N ILE A 243 11.27 -11.13 1.88
CA ILE A 243 12.56 -11.69 2.28
C ILE A 243 12.72 -11.66 3.81
N HIS A 244 12.25 -10.58 4.46
CA HIS A 244 12.33 -10.34 5.89
C HIS A 244 13.72 -10.65 6.46
N VAL A 245 14.74 -9.93 5.98
CA VAL A 245 16.08 -9.99 6.57
C VAL A 245 16.03 -9.51 8.02
N VAL A 246 16.70 -10.26 8.89
CA VAL A 246 16.91 -9.90 10.30
C VAL A 246 18.33 -9.37 10.49
N GLY A 247 18.53 -8.48 11.46
CA GLY A 247 19.83 -7.85 11.71
C GLY A 247 20.80 -8.70 12.53
N GLU A 248 20.37 -9.87 12.99
CA GLU A 248 21.13 -10.74 13.88
C GLU A 248 21.24 -12.17 13.33
N ARG A 249 22.40 -12.81 13.53
CA ARG A 249 22.65 -14.21 13.11
C ARG A 249 21.61 -15.21 13.65
N TYR A 250 21.12 -14.97 14.87
CA TYR A 250 20.13 -15.82 15.52
C TYR A 250 18.75 -15.13 15.62
N GLY A 251 18.53 -14.05 14.88
CA GLY A 251 17.27 -13.33 14.91
C GLY A 251 16.11 -14.13 14.32
N PHE A 252 14.92 -13.94 14.88
CA PHE A 252 13.67 -14.52 14.37
C PHE A 252 12.84 -13.47 13.65
N ARG A 253 11.99 -13.87 12.71
CA ARG A 253 11.14 -12.93 11.96
C ARG A 253 9.86 -12.64 12.71
N ILE A 254 9.37 -11.40 12.66
CA ILE A 254 8.18 -10.97 13.41
C ILE A 254 7.00 -11.91 13.18
N GLU A 255 6.70 -12.26 11.93
CA GLU A 255 5.51 -13.07 11.64
C GLU A 255 5.63 -14.53 12.08
N SER A 256 6.81 -15.12 11.89
CA SER A 256 6.99 -16.57 12.07
C SER A 256 7.45 -16.95 13.48
N GLY A 257 8.04 -16.02 14.24
CA GLY A 257 8.64 -16.32 15.53
C GLY A 257 9.61 -17.50 15.42
N ARG A 258 9.62 -18.36 16.43
CA ARG A 258 10.45 -19.57 16.49
C ARG A 258 9.98 -20.73 15.60
N ALA A 259 8.80 -20.65 14.98
CA ALA A 259 8.42 -21.65 13.96
C ALA A 259 9.15 -21.44 12.63
N GLY A 260 9.56 -20.21 12.34
CA GLY A 260 10.20 -19.87 11.08
C GLY A 260 11.72 -19.98 11.10
N PRO A 261 12.36 -19.66 9.97
CA PRO A 261 13.81 -19.64 9.87
C PRO A 261 14.44 -18.65 10.84
N ARG A 262 15.55 -19.10 11.43
CA ARG A 262 16.46 -18.28 12.24
C ARG A 262 17.57 -17.71 11.37
N GLY A 263 17.93 -16.44 11.58
CA GLY A 263 19.01 -15.79 10.84
C GLY A 263 18.72 -15.64 9.34
N ASN A 264 19.76 -15.49 8.52
CA ASN A 264 19.64 -15.18 7.09
C ASN A 264 20.12 -16.31 6.15
N ASP A 265 20.37 -17.51 6.68
CA ASP A 265 20.95 -18.63 5.91
C ASP A 265 20.10 -19.00 4.68
N ARG A 266 18.77 -19.00 4.82
CA ARG A 266 17.86 -19.23 3.68
C ARG A 266 18.01 -18.18 2.57
N LEU A 267 18.26 -16.91 2.90
CA LEU A 267 18.50 -15.88 1.89
C LEU A 267 19.80 -16.17 1.11
N TYR A 268 20.86 -16.58 1.80
CA TYR A 268 22.12 -16.91 1.12
C TYR A 268 21.92 -18.08 0.13
N LEU A 269 21.21 -19.14 0.53
CA LEU A 269 20.85 -20.25 -0.36
C LEU A 269 20.03 -19.80 -1.59
N VAL A 270 19.08 -18.88 -1.39
CA VAL A 270 18.28 -18.30 -2.47
C VAL A 270 19.17 -17.56 -3.46
N LEU A 271 20.09 -16.72 -2.98
CA LEU A 271 20.97 -15.94 -3.84
C LEU A 271 21.99 -16.81 -4.58
N GLU A 272 22.54 -17.83 -3.92
CA GLU A 272 23.41 -18.83 -4.56
C GLU A 272 22.67 -19.57 -5.68
N ARG A 273 21.44 -20.04 -5.40
CA ARG A 273 20.63 -20.73 -6.39
C ARG A 273 20.28 -19.81 -7.56
N LEU A 274 19.95 -18.56 -7.28
CA LEU A 274 19.62 -17.56 -8.31
C LEU A 274 20.86 -17.21 -9.17
N ALA A 275 22.04 -17.15 -8.57
CA ALA A 275 23.29 -16.90 -9.28
C ALA A 275 23.63 -18.06 -10.22
N ALA A 276 23.44 -19.32 -9.78
CA ALA A 276 23.61 -20.49 -10.63
C ALA A 276 22.63 -20.47 -11.82
N ILE A 277 21.35 -20.18 -11.57
CA ILE A 277 20.33 -20.05 -12.63
C ILE A 277 20.72 -18.97 -13.63
N HIS A 278 21.22 -17.82 -13.17
CA HIS A 278 21.67 -16.72 -14.02
C HIS A 278 22.88 -17.11 -14.89
N ALA A 279 23.83 -17.85 -14.33
CA ALA A 279 25.02 -18.29 -15.04
C ALA A 279 24.69 -19.31 -16.16
N GLU A 280 23.73 -20.20 -15.92
CA GLU A 280 23.26 -21.16 -16.92
C GLU A 280 22.45 -20.50 -18.04
N ALA A 281 21.53 -19.61 -17.65
CA ALA A 281 20.71 -18.84 -18.56
C ALA A 281 20.54 -17.43 -17.98
N PRO A 282 20.98 -16.37 -18.68
CA PRO A 282 20.87 -15.02 -18.16
C PRO A 282 19.42 -14.62 -17.83
N LEU A 283 19.29 -13.86 -16.75
CA LEU A 283 18.06 -13.19 -16.32
C LEU A 283 18.08 -11.76 -16.86
N ASP A 284 16.93 -11.26 -17.32
CA ASP A 284 16.76 -9.86 -17.71
C ASP A 284 16.57 -8.97 -16.46
N ALA A 285 15.91 -9.48 -15.43
CA ALA A 285 15.72 -8.77 -14.17
C ALA A 285 15.55 -9.71 -12.96
N VAL A 286 15.91 -9.22 -11.78
CA VAL A 286 15.54 -9.78 -10.48
C VAL A 286 14.64 -8.77 -9.79
N LEU A 287 13.37 -9.09 -9.61
CA LEU A 287 12.38 -8.20 -9.00
C LEU A 287 12.02 -8.69 -7.60
N ILE A 288 12.22 -7.86 -6.59
CA ILE A 288 11.85 -8.12 -5.21
C ILE A 288 10.68 -7.20 -4.84
N THR A 289 9.48 -7.76 -4.67
CA THR A 289 8.23 -7.01 -4.49
C THR A 289 7.91 -6.66 -3.03
N GLY A 290 8.90 -6.13 -2.30
CA GLY A 290 8.74 -5.60 -0.95
C GLY A 290 9.15 -6.55 0.17
N ASP A 291 9.17 -5.99 1.38
CA ASP A 291 9.58 -6.61 2.63
C ASP A 291 10.97 -7.27 2.54
N MET A 292 11.94 -6.47 2.09
CA MET A 292 13.35 -6.84 2.14
C MET A 292 13.81 -7.02 3.58
N THR A 293 13.32 -6.17 4.48
CA THR A 293 13.66 -6.15 5.91
C THR A 293 12.49 -6.53 6.79
N ASP A 294 12.75 -7.11 7.95
CA ASP A 294 11.70 -7.51 8.90
C ASP A 294 11.15 -6.34 9.72
N ALA A 295 11.92 -5.26 9.93
CA ALA A 295 11.49 -4.09 10.70
C ALA A 295 12.04 -2.74 10.22
N GLY A 296 12.60 -2.65 9.01
CA GLY A 296 13.18 -1.43 8.45
C GLY A 296 14.37 -0.91 9.26
N ARG A 297 15.06 -1.78 10.01
CA ARG A 297 16.20 -1.42 10.85
C ARG A 297 17.46 -1.28 10.01
N SER A 298 18.39 -0.45 10.46
CA SER A 298 19.66 -0.23 9.73
C SER A 298 20.50 -1.51 9.61
N ALA A 299 20.52 -2.36 10.65
CA ALA A 299 21.24 -3.63 10.62
C ALA A 299 20.65 -4.60 9.59
N GLU A 300 19.32 -4.67 9.45
CA GLU A 300 18.65 -5.51 8.46
C GLU A 300 18.94 -5.05 7.02
N TRP A 301 18.96 -3.74 6.80
CA TRP A 301 19.37 -3.17 5.51
C TRP A 301 20.84 -3.46 5.19
N ALA A 302 21.73 -3.42 6.19
CA ALA A 302 23.14 -3.76 6.00
C ALA A 302 23.31 -5.23 5.58
N GLU A 303 22.69 -6.16 6.33
CA GLU A 303 22.70 -7.59 6.01
C GLU A 303 22.15 -7.89 4.60
N PHE A 304 21.05 -7.24 4.22
CA PHE A 304 20.47 -7.41 2.88
C PHE A 304 21.40 -6.90 1.76
N LEU A 305 21.99 -5.72 1.94
CA LEU A 305 22.89 -5.13 0.96
C LEU A 305 24.20 -5.91 0.84
N ASP A 306 24.76 -6.36 1.95
CA ASP A 306 25.99 -7.18 1.97
C ASP A 306 25.74 -8.56 1.32
N ALA A 307 24.59 -9.17 1.59
CA ALA A 307 24.18 -10.41 0.93
C ALA A 307 24.14 -10.24 -0.60
N LEU A 308 23.47 -9.20 -1.11
CA LEU A 308 23.42 -8.92 -2.54
C LEU A 308 24.78 -8.52 -3.13
N ALA A 309 25.61 -7.78 -2.39
CA ALA A 309 26.94 -7.35 -2.83
C ALA A 309 27.87 -8.53 -3.11
N SER A 310 27.67 -9.67 -2.43
CA SER A 310 28.40 -10.91 -2.72
C SER A 310 28.06 -11.53 -4.09
N HIS A 311 26.98 -11.06 -4.74
CA HIS A 311 26.54 -11.50 -6.07
C HIS A 311 26.37 -10.30 -7.04
N PRO A 312 27.47 -9.67 -7.51
CA PRO A 312 27.42 -8.42 -8.27
C PRO A 312 26.59 -8.49 -9.56
N GLU A 313 26.59 -9.64 -10.25
CA GLU A 313 25.78 -9.84 -11.46
C GLU A 313 24.26 -9.84 -11.16
N LEU A 314 23.85 -10.37 -10.00
CA LEU A 314 22.47 -10.30 -9.55
C LEU A 314 22.12 -8.88 -9.10
N ALA A 315 22.99 -8.24 -8.32
CA ALA A 315 22.80 -6.87 -7.83
C ALA A 315 22.57 -5.90 -8.99
N ALA A 316 23.35 -6.01 -10.08
CA ALA A 316 23.21 -5.17 -11.27
C ALA A 316 21.83 -5.29 -11.97
N ARG A 317 21.08 -6.36 -11.70
CA ARG A 317 19.77 -6.66 -12.30
C ARG A 317 18.63 -6.55 -11.29
N THR A 318 18.95 -6.33 -10.02
CA THR A 318 17.97 -6.32 -8.93
C THR A 318 17.19 -5.02 -8.92
N LEU A 319 15.86 -5.13 -8.87
CA LEU A 319 14.93 -4.04 -8.67
C LEU A 319 14.12 -4.34 -7.41
N ILE A 320 14.00 -3.35 -6.53
CA ILE A 320 13.25 -3.45 -5.28
C ILE A 320 12.21 -2.33 -5.20
N LEU A 321 11.12 -2.62 -4.50
CA LEU A 321 10.07 -1.66 -4.12
C LEU A 321 9.74 -1.85 -2.64
N PRO A 322 9.22 -0.84 -1.92
CA PRO A 322 8.98 -0.96 -0.48
C PRO A 322 7.80 -1.88 -0.15
N GLY A 323 7.96 -2.76 0.83
CA GLY A 323 6.85 -3.39 1.54
C GLY A 323 6.56 -2.70 2.89
N ASN A 324 5.57 -3.21 3.63
CA ASN A 324 5.14 -2.56 4.87
C ASN A 324 6.16 -2.70 6.00
N HIS A 325 6.88 -3.82 6.11
CA HIS A 325 7.92 -4.01 7.12
C HIS A 325 9.13 -3.11 6.87
N ASP A 326 9.37 -2.69 5.63
CA ASP A 326 10.47 -1.78 5.28
C ASP A 326 10.25 -0.35 5.78
N VAL A 327 9.00 0.13 5.82
CA VAL A 327 8.69 1.56 6.00
C VAL A 327 7.80 1.87 7.20
N ASN A 328 6.84 1.00 7.52
CA ASN A 328 5.89 1.22 8.58
C ASN A 328 6.45 0.71 9.93
N ILE A 329 5.68 0.87 11.00
CA ILE A 329 6.16 0.55 12.35
C ILE A 329 5.82 -0.87 12.74
N VAL A 330 6.86 -1.64 13.03
CA VAL A 330 6.77 -2.99 13.58
C VAL A 330 7.80 -3.19 14.67
N ASP A 331 7.48 -4.05 15.62
CA ASP A 331 8.37 -4.43 16.70
C ASP A 331 8.13 -5.89 17.08
N ARG A 332 9.22 -6.68 17.09
CA ARG A 332 9.22 -8.11 17.38
C ARG A 332 8.77 -8.40 18.80
N ALA A 333 9.23 -7.58 19.76
CA ALA A 333 8.98 -7.81 21.18
C ALA A 333 7.75 -7.05 21.70
N ASN A 334 7.22 -6.09 20.92
CA ASN A 334 6.11 -5.24 21.37
C ASN A 334 5.09 -5.00 20.26
N PRO A 335 4.04 -5.83 20.14
CA PRO A 335 3.00 -5.62 19.14
C PRO A 335 2.21 -4.33 19.39
N ALA A 336 2.27 -3.75 20.60
CA ALA A 336 1.60 -2.51 21.00
C ALA A 336 2.33 -1.23 20.60
N ARG A 337 3.44 -1.36 19.86
CA ARG A 337 4.22 -0.23 19.39
C ARG A 337 3.36 0.72 18.55
N LEU A 338 3.34 1.97 18.99
CA LEU A 338 2.63 3.08 18.34
C LEU A 338 3.61 4.23 18.11
N GLU A 339 3.57 4.86 16.94
CA GLU A 339 4.25 6.13 16.64
C GLU A 339 3.22 7.23 16.37
N LEU A 340 3.53 8.47 16.75
CA LEU A 340 2.67 9.60 16.37
C LEU A 340 2.88 9.92 14.88
N PRO A 341 1.90 10.53 14.20
CA PRO A 341 2.05 10.93 12.79
C PRO A 341 3.23 11.85 12.51
N THR A 342 3.60 12.65 13.50
CA THR A 342 4.73 13.58 13.44
C THR A 342 6.06 12.93 13.81
N SER A 343 6.09 11.65 14.20
CA SER A 343 7.32 10.93 14.57
C SER A 343 8.33 10.90 13.42
N PRO A 344 9.63 11.09 13.70
CA PRO A 344 10.66 10.96 12.66
C PRO A 344 10.95 9.50 12.30
N GLY A 345 10.53 8.52 13.11
CA GLY A 345 10.89 7.10 12.96
C GLY A 345 10.48 6.52 11.61
N LYS A 346 9.22 6.72 11.21
CA LYS A 346 8.73 6.32 9.88
C LYS A 346 9.52 6.94 8.74
N ARG A 347 9.79 8.25 8.84
CA ARG A 347 10.56 8.95 7.81
C ARG A 347 11.97 8.39 7.70
N LEU A 348 12.59 8.02 8.83
CA LEU A 348 13.92 7.42 8.85
C LEU A 348 13.92 6.06 8.14
N ARG A 349 12.92 5.22 8.37
CA ARG A 349 12.74 3.95 7.64
C ARG A 349 12.58 4.18 6.13
N GLN A 350 11.70 5.09 5.74
CA GLN A 350 11.54 5.49 4.33
C GLN A 350 12.83 5.98 3.69
N MET A 351 13.64 6.79 4.39
CA MET A 351 14.92 7.24 3.86
C MET A 351 15.96 6.12 3.74
N ARG A 352 15.94 5.12 4.63
CA ARG A 352 16.78 3.91 4.49
C ARG A 352 16.38 3.11 3.26
N THR A 353 15.08 2.84 3.09
CA THR A 353 14.56 2.16 1.90
C THR A 353 14.92 2.91 0.62
N LEU A 354 14.75 4.24 0.60
CA LEU A 354 15.15 5.09 -0.51
C LEU A 354 16.66 5.01 -0.79
N SER A 355 17.50 4.97 0.23
CA SER A 355 18.96 4.85 0.05
C SER A 355 19.34 3.49 -0.54
N ALA A 356 18.69 2.41 -0.11
CA ALA A 356 18.90 1.08 -0.67
C ALA A 356 18.44 0.99 -2.13
N MET A 357 17.28 1.56 -2.45
CA MET A 357 16.78 1.68 -3.83
C MET A 357 17.75 2.49 -4.70
N GLU A 358 18.27 3.60 -4.21
CA GLU A 358 19.25 4.40 -4.95
C GLU A 358 20.53 3.59 -5.22
N THR A 359 21.01 2.86 -4.22
CA THR A 359 22.22 2.01 -4.35
C THR A 359 22.05 0.90 -5.39
N LEU A 360 20.92 0.18 -5.37
CA LEU A 360 20.73 -0.99 -6.23
C LEU A 360 20.28 -0.64 -7.66
N GLN A 361 19.41 0.37 -7.80
CA GLN A 361 18.71 0.64 -9.06
C GLN A 361 18.73 2.12 -9.47
N GLY A 362 19.34 3.01 -8.70
CA GLY A 362 19.19 4.47 -8.83
C GLY A 362 19.52 5.04 -10.22
N GLY A 363 20.56 4.54 -10.86
CA GLY A 363 20.95 4.96 -12.21
C GLY A 363 20.15 4.34 -13.36
N ARG A 364 19.32 3.31 -13.08
CA ARG A 364 18.55 2.57 -14.09
C ARG A 364 17.07 2.95 -14.12
N VAL A 365 16.52 3.33 -12.97
CA VAL A 365 15.10 3.71 -12.85
C VAL A 365 14.95 5.22 -12.85
N HIS A 366 13.84 5.68 -13.42
CA HIS A 366 13.51 7.08 -13.59
C HIS A 366 12.30 7.47 -12.74
N VAL A 367 12.30 8.70 -12.24
CA VAL A 367 11.16 9.28 -11.53
C VAL A 367 10.24 9.97 -12.54
N MET A 368 8.93 9.87 -12.33
CA MET A 368 7.97 10.63 -13.12
C MET A 368 8.00 12.13 -12.78
N ASP A 369 8.17 12.97 -13.80
CA ASP A 369 7.82 14.38 -13.70
C ASP A 369 6.29 14.50 -13.78
N LYS A 370 5.65 14.60 -12.62
CA LYS A 370 4.19 14.70 -12.50
C LYS A 370 3.65 16.04 -13.03
N VAL A 371 4.49 17.07 -13.20
CA VAL A 371 4.09 18.39 -13.72
C VAL A 371 4.12 18.39 -15.25
N GLU A 372 5.23 17.93 -15.82
CA GLU A 372 5.39 17.85 -17.27
C GLU A 372 4.70 16.63 -17.88
N GLY A 373 4.32 15.65 -17.04
CA GLY A 373 3.65 14.44 -17.48
C GLY A 373 4.57 13.53 -18.29
N LYS A 374 5.81 13.34 -17.84
CA LYS A 374 6.78 12.49 -18.52
C LYS A 374 7.76 11.75 -17.62
N VAL A 375 8.35 10.68 -18.16
CA VAL A 375 9.48 10.02 -17.52
C VAL A 375 10.64 11.02 -17.45
N GLY A 376 11.09 11.30 -16.23
CA GLY A 376 12.06 12.34 -15.94
C GLY A 376 13.48 11.79 -15.75
N ARG A 377 14.20 12.41 -14.82
CA ARG A 377 15.59 12.05 -14.47
C ARG A 377 15.65 10.68 -13.80
N SER A 378 16.84 10.08 -13.81
CA SER A 378 17.12 8.90 -13.00
C SER A 378 16.88 9.20 -11.51
N LEU A 379 16.61 8.17 -10.72
CA LEU A 379 16.45 8.30 -9.27
C LEU A 379 17.72 8.89 -8.64
N SER A 380 18.91 8.45 -9.07
CA SER A 380 20.18 8.98 -8.57
C SER A 380 20.30 10.49 -8.82
N GLU A 381 20.02 10.97 -10.04
CA GLU A 381 20.03 12.40 -10.39
C GLU A 381 18.98 13.21 -9.60
N ARG A 382 17.79 12.65 -9.37
CA ARG A 382 16.74 13.32 -8.56
C ARG A 382 17.18 13.51 -7.11
N LEU A 383 17.96 12.58 -6.58
CA LEU A 383 18.37 12.58 -5.17
C LEU A 383 19.63 13.40 -4.91
N GLU A 384 20.44 13.76 -5.91
CA GLU A 384 21.68 14.52 -5.73
C GLU A 384 21.51 15.76 -4.84
N THR A 385 20.47 16.55 -5.07
CA THR A 385 20.20 17.77 -4.30
C THR A 385 19.72 17.50 -2.87
N GLU A 386 19.15 16.31 -2.62
CA GLU A 386 18.57 15.93 -1.33
C GLU A 386 19.54 15.14 -0.45
N ARG A 387 20.63 14.59 -1.02
CA ARG A 387 21.62 13.76 -0.29
C ARG A 387 22.09 14.40 1.03
N PRO A 388 22.48 15.70 1.08
CA PRO A 388 22.91 16.31 2.33
C PRO A 388 21.80 16.36 3.39
N ALA A 389 20.56 16.59 2.98
CA ALA A 389 19.41 16.63 3.88
C ALA A 389 19.07 15.24 4.42
N ILE A 390 19.15 14.20 3.58
CA ILE A 390 18.95 12.81 3.97
C ILE A 390 20.02 12.38 4.99
N ALA A 391 21.29 12.67 4.72
CA ALA A 391 22.40 12.36 5.63
C ALA A 391 22.25 13.07 6.98
N ALA A 392 22.02 14.39 6.97
CA ALA A 392 21.79 15.15 8.19
C ALA A 392 20.57 14.67 8.98
N PHE A 393 19.52 14.19 8.30
CA PHE A 393 18.36 13.61 8.95
C PHE A 393 18.65 12.25 9.57
N ALA A 394 19.43 11.39 8.89
CA ALA A 394 19.84 10.10 9.41
C ALA A 394 20.67 10.25 10.71
N ASP A 395 21.53 11.25 10.77
CA ASP A 395 22.36 11.54 11.95
C ASP A 395 21.55 12.18 13.10
N ALA A 396 20.73 13.19 12.79
CA ALA A 396 20.08 14.01 13.82
C ALA A 396 18.68 13.54 14.23
N GLY A 397 17.98 12.76 13.40
CA GLY A 397 16.61 12.31 13.65
C GLY A 397 15.59 13.44 13.85
N SER A 398 15.89 14.66 13.38
CA SER A 398 15.11 15.85 13.76
C SER A 398 13.74 15.93 13.08
N LEU A 399 12.74 16.43 13.82
CA LEU A 399 11.38 16.66 13.30
C LEU A 399 11.35 17.62 12.10
N ARG A 400 12.16 18.69 12.16
CA ARG A 400 12.21 19.70 11.10
C ARG A 400 12.69 19.11 9.77
N LEU A 401 13.74 18.30 9.80
CA LEU A 401 14.25 17.62 8.60
C LEU A 401 13.25 16.57 8.10
N SER A 402 12.59 15.85 9.01
CA SER A 402 11.56 14.86 8.67
C SER A 402 10.44 15.47 7.80
N PHE A 403 9.94 16.66 8.16
CA PHE A 403 8.90 17.35 7.38
C PHE A 403 9.35 17.70 5.96
N GLY A 404 10.59 18.16 5.79
CA GLY A 404 11.15 18.49 4.47
C GLY A 404 11.24 17.27 3.55
N LEU A 405 11.62 16.12 4.11
CA LEU A 405 11.76 14.86 3.39
C LEU A 405 10.43 14.14 3.12
N SER A 406 9.30 14.68 3.62
CA SER A 406 7.98 14.09 3.38
C SER A 406 7.51 14.19 1.96
N ALA A 407 7.74 15.34 1.33
CA ALA A 407 7.39 15.55 -0.06
C ALA A 407 8.22 14.63 -0.97
N LEU A 408 9.53 14.51 -0.70
CA LEU A 408 10.45 13.69 -1.49
C LEU A 408 9.94 12.26 -1.67
N TRP A 409 9.59 11.57 -0.57
CA TRP A 409 9.08 10.19 -0.65
C TRP A 409 7.80 10.05 -1.46
N GLN A 410 6.90 11.04 -1.41
CA GLN A 410 5.64 11.02 -2.16
C GLN A 410 5.83 11.35 -3.65
N GLU A 411 6.95 11.99 -4.00
CA GLU A 411 7.24 12.44 -5.36
C GLU A 411 8.00 11.41 -6.21
N ILE A 412 8.78 10.52 -5.58
CA ILE A 412 9.63 9.56 -6.31
C ILE A 412 8.86 8.42 -6.99
N PHE A 413 7.62 8.13 -6.56
CA PHE A 413 6.81 7.06 -7.14
C PHE A 413 5.83 7.60 -8.20
N PRO A 414 5.49 6.79 -9.23
CA PRO A 414 6.09 5.49 -9.54
C PRO A 414 7.52 5.65 -10.07
N LEU A 415 8.36 4.65 -9.80
CA LEU A 415 9.65 4.53 -10.49
C LEU A 415 9.47 3.72 -11.78
N VAL A 416 10.13 4.16 -12.84
CA VAL A 416 9.98 3.62 -14.18
C VAL A 416 11.32 3.09 -14.66
N LEU A 417 11.42 1.79 -14.91
CA LEU A 417 12.44 1.26 -15.82
C LEU A 417 11.83 1.29 -17.22
N PRO A 418 12.25 2.23 -18.09
CA PRO A 418 11.74 2.27 -19.45
C PRO A 418 12.16 1.01 -20.23
N PRO A 419 11.38 0.60 -21.24
CA PRO A 419 11.78 -0.50 -22.10
C PRO A 419 12.98 -0.08 -22.97
N ASP A 420 13.94 -0.99 -23.17
CA ASP A 420 15.12 -0.74 -24.02
C ASP A 420 14.74 -0.49 -25.49
N GLU A 421 13.67 -1.14 -25.94
CA GLU A 421 13.14 -1.06 -27.30
C GLU A 421 11.68 -0.55 -27.26
N PRO A 422 11.16 0.05 -28.34
CA PRO A 422 9.79 0.59 -28.35
C PRO A 422 8.70 -0.43 -28.01
N ASP A 423 8.90 -1.70 -28.33
CA ASP A 423 8.03 -2.83 -27.95
C ASP A 423 8.68 -3.75 -26.90
N GLY A 424 9.76 -3.30 -26.26
CA GLY A 424 10.42 -4.01 -25.17
C GLY A 424 9.56 -4.14 -23.91
N LEU A 425 10.17 -4.73 -22.88
CA LEU A 425 9.58 -4.86 -21.55
C LEU A 425 10.03 -3.70 -20.66
N GLY A 426 9.09 -2.90 -20.17
CA GLY A 426 9.31 -1.93 -19.11
C GLY A 426 8.84 -2.45 -17.75
N ILE A 427 9.31 -1.83 -16.67
CA ILE A 427 8.93 -2.20 -15.30
C ILE A 427 8.53 -0.93 -14.53
N LEU A 428 7.34 -0.95 -13.93
CA LEU A 428 6.84 0.09 -13.04
C LEU A 428 6.92 -0.40 -11.61
N LEU A 429 7.58 0.35 -10.72
CA LEU A 429 7.70 0.03 -9.31
C LEU A 429 6.83 1.02 -8.50
N LEU A 430 5.82 0.49 -7.82
CA LEU A 430 4.86 1.28 -7.06
C LEU A 430 5.13 1.19 -5.56
N ASN A 431 4.84 2.29 -4.85
CA ASN A 431 4.63 2.25 -3.41
C ASN A 431 3.17 1.90 -3.13
N SER A 432 2.92 0.71 -2.58
CA SER A 432 1.58 0.28 -2.19
C SER A 432 1.33 0.36 -0.68
N ASN A 433 2.19 1.03 0.09
CA ASN A 433 2.07 1.10 1.55
C ASN A 433 1.10 2.19 1.99
N ALA A 434 0.07 1.83 2.78
CA ALA A 434 -0.72 2.83 3.47
C ALA A 434 0.10 3.49 4.59
N GLU A 435 -0.21 4.75 4.89
CA GLU A 435 0.45 5.43 6.00
C GLU A 435 -0.11 4.95 7.34
N THR A 436 0.56 3.97 7.94
CA THR A 436 0.16 3.40 9.24
C THR A 436 1.07 3.90 10.37
N HIS A 437 0.51 3.93 11.58
CA HIS A 437 1.13 4.46 12.80
C HIS A 437 1.09 3.47 13.97
N PHE A 438 0.45 2.32 13.75
CA PHE A 438 0.23 1.28 14.75
C PHE A 438 0.56 -0.06 14.11
N SER A 439 1.28 -0.93 14.83
CA SER A 439 1.73 -2.21 14.26
C SER A 439 0.56 -3.12 13.85
N PHE A 440 -0.59 -3.03 14.50
CA PHE A 440 -1.79 -3.80 14.10
C PHE A 440 -2.38 -3.38 12.75
N THR A 441 -2.12 -2.15 12.29
CA THR A 441 -2.57 -1.68 10.98
C THR A 441 -1.48 -1.76 9.91
N ASN A 442 -0.34 -2.37 10.23
CA ASN A 442 0.86 -2.38 9.38
C ASN A 442 0.61 -2.94 7.97
N ALA A 443 -0.22 -3.97 7.86
CA ALA A 443 -0.50 -4.71 6.63
C ALA A 443 -1.42 -3.98 5.62
N LEU A 444 -1.89 -2.76 5.96
CA LEU A 444 -2.80 -2.03 5.09
C LEU A 444 -2.08 -1.49 3.85
N GLY A 445 -2.60 -1.85 2.68
CA GLY A 445 -2.10 -1.39 1.38
C GLY A 445 -2.93 -0.26 0.75
N LEU A 446 -2.26 0.69 0.11
CA LEU A 446 -2.86 1.76 -0.71
C LEU A 446 -1.87 2.22 -1.79
N VAL A 447 -2.35 2.42 -3.02
CA VAL A 447 -1.58 3.16 -4.04
C VAL A 447 -2.18 4.57 -4.18
N ALA A 448 -1.37 5.62 -4.06
CA ALA A 448 -1.86 6.99 -4.16
C ALA A 448 -2.48 7.28 -5.54
N GLU A 449 -3.47 8.17 -5.59
CA GLU A 449 -4.14 8.52 -6.85
C GLU A 449 -3.16 9.15 -7.83
N GLU A 450 -2.31 10.05 -7.35
CA GLU A 450 -1.29 10.72 -8.14
C GLU A 450 -0.29 9.71 -8.74
N ASP A 451 0.02 8.64 -8.00
CA ASP A 451 0.92 7.59 -8.48
C ASP A 451 0.24 6.71 -9.53
N MET A 452 -1.05 6.40 -9.37
CA MET A 452 -1.83 5.69 -10.39
C MET A 452 -1.96 6.51 -11.68
N GLN A 453 -2.19 7.83 -11.58
CA GLN A 453 -2.25 8.68 -12.76
C GLN A 453 -0.89 8.81 -13.44
N ALA A 454 0.19 9.04 -12.68
CA ALA A 454 1.54 9.09 -13.21
C ALA A 454 1.94 7.77 -13.90
N MET A 455 1.54 6.63 -13.34
CA MET A 455 1.72 5.31 -13.96
C MET A 455 1.00 5.23 -15.31
N LEU A 456 -0.25 5.66 -15.41
CA LEU A 456 -0.99 5.66 -16.69
C LEU A 456 -0.33 6.55 -17.75
N VAL A 457 0.22 7.70 -17.34
CA VAL A 457 1.00 8.57 -18.21
C VAL A 457 2.27 7.86 -18.71
N ALA A 458 3.04 7.24 -17.81
CA ALA A 458 4.24 6.47 -18.18
C ALA A 458 3.90 5.37 -19.20
N LEU A 459 2.85 4.59 -18.94
CA LEU A 459 2.37 3.57 -19.88
C LEU A 459 1.99 4.17 -21.25
N GLY A 460 1.39 5.36 -21.26
CA GLY A 460 0.98 6.07 -22.48
C GLY A 460 2.15 6.57 -23.33
N GLN A 461 3.30 6.86 -22.73
CA GLN A 461 4.51 7.30 -23.45
C GLN A 461 5.15 6.19 -24.28
N TYR A 462 4.93 4.93 -23.89
CA TYR A 462 5.44 3.76 -24.60
C TYR A 462 4.27 2.89 -25.04
N PRO A 463 3.49 3.29 -26.06
CA PRO A 463 2.24 2.62 -26.43
C PRO A 463 2.44 1.19 -26.98
N ARG A 464 3.63 0.88 -27.51
CA ARG A 464 3.98 -0.44 -28.03
C ARG A 464 4.65 -1.35 -27.00
N ALA A 465 5.08 -0.80 -25.88
CA ALA A 465 5.81 -1.55 -24.87
C ALA A 465 4.90 -2.46 -24.04
N ARG A 466 5.51 -3.52 -23.53
CA ARG A 466 4.92 -4.47 -22.58
C ARG A 466 5.39 -4.10 -21.18
N TRP A 467 4.58 -4.35 -20.17
CA TRP A 467 4.89 -3.85 -18.83
C TRP A 467 4.65 -4.87 -17.72
N ILE A 468 5.61 -4.89 -16.79
CA ILE A 468 5.39 -5.35 -15.43
C ILE A 468 4.94 -4.15 -14.60
N VAL A 469 3.84 -4.31 -13.87
CA VAL A 469 3.41 -3.38 -12.83
C VAL A 469 3.65 -4.04 -11.47
N ALA A 470 4.72 -3.65 -10.81
CA ALA A 470 5.17 -4.23 -9.56
C ALA A 470 4.68 -3.42 -8.36
N LEU A 471 4.18 -4.11 -7.33
CA LEU A 471 3.74 -3.54 -6.07
C LEU A 471 3.85 -4.59 -4.96
N HIS A 472 3.84 -4.21 -3.69
CA HIS A 472 3.93 -5.18 -2.60
C HIS A 472 2.58 -5.83 -2.25
N HIS A 473 1.61 -5.03 -1.82
CA HIS A 473 0.26 -5.49 -1.48
C HIS A 473 -0.52 -6.02 -2.69
N HIS A 474 -1.29 -7.08 -2.47
CA HIS A 474 -2.10 -7.70 -3.51
C HIS A 474 -3.26 -6.78 -3.97
N PRO A 475 -3.48 -6.62 -5.30
CA PRO A 475 -4.50 -5.70 -5.83
C PRO A 475 -5.95 -6.10 -5.55
N VAL A 476 -6.22 -7.40 -5.42
CA VAL A 476 -7.57 -7.95 -5.24
C VAL A 476 -7.46 -9.22 -4.41
N GLU A 477 -8.45 -9.46 -3.55
CA GLU A 477 -8.53 -10.67 -2.74
C GLU A 477 -8.56 -11.93 -3.62
N TYR A 478 -7.84 -12.96 -3.19
CA TYR A 478 -7.68 -14.18 -3.98
C TYR A 478 -8.99 -14.99 -4.03
N PRO A 479 -9.19 -15.78 -5.11
CA PRO A 479 -10.41 -16.55 -5.28
C PRO A 479 -10.51 -17.77 -4.35
N GLN A 480 -9.45 -18.18 -3.64
CA GLN A 480 -9.52 -19.34 -2.75
C GLN A 480 -10.32 -19.04 -1.48
N GLN A 481 -11.01 -20.05 -0.94
CA GLN A 481 -11.67 -19.93 0.36
C GLN A 481 -10.63 -19.72 1.45
N ALA A 482 -10.76 -18.63 2.20
CA ALA A 482 -9.91 -18.37 3.37
C ALA A 482 -10.37 -19.22 4.56
N LYS A 483 -9.42 -19.68 5.39
CA LYS A 483 -9.73 -20.50 6.57
C LYS A 483 -10.35 -19.64 7.67
N ALA A 484 -9.84 -18.42 7.84
CA ALA A 484 -10.36 -17.43 8.78
C ALA A 484 -10.82 -16.15 8.07
N PHE A 485 -11.82 -15.48 8.62
CA PHE A 485 -12.29 -14.19 8.09
C PHE A 485 -11.21 -13.10 8.18
N SER A 486 -10.37 -13.15 9.22
CA SER A 486 -9.25 -12.23 9.41
C SER A 486 -8.23 -12.24 8.27
N GLU A 487 -8.07 -13.36 7.57
CA GLU A 487 -7.16 -13.46 6.42
C GLU A 487 -7.60 -12.60 5.23
N ARG A 488 -8.87 -12.16 5.21
CA ARG A 488 -9.48 -11.38 4.12
C ARG A 488 -9.68 -9.90 4.43
N ILE A 489 -9.28 -9.45 5.62
CA ILE A 489 -9.47 -8.05 6.03
C ILE A 489 -8.11 -7.42 6.22
N GLY A 490 -7.90 -6.29 5.53
CA GLY A 490 -6.79 -5.40 5.82
C GLY A 490 -5.42 -5.83 5.28
N THR A 491 -5.39 -6.75 4.31
CA THR A 491 -4.16 -7.21 3.62
C THR A 491 -4.16 -6.86 2.13
N ALA A 492 -5.34 -6.72 1.51
CA ALA A 492 -5.49 -6.27 0.12
C ALA A 492 -5.35 -4.75 0.02
N LEU A 493 -5.02 -4.27 -1.19
CA LEU A 493 -5.13 -2.85 -1.50
C LEU A 493 -6.54 -2.32 -1.19
N ILE A 494 -6.60 -1.31 -0.34
CA ILE A 494 -7.85 -0.64 0.04
C ILE A 494 -8.56 -0.10 -1.20
N ASN A 495 -7.81 0.51 -2.12
CA ASN A 495 -8.31 1.02 -3.41
C ASN A 495 -8.06 0.07 -4.60
N GLY A 496 -7.89 -1.23 -4.33
CA GLY A 496 -7.53 -2.24 -5.32
C GLY A 496 -8.48 -2.35 -6.52
N SER A 497 -9.80 -2.26 -6.29
CA SER A 497 -10.80 -2.25 -7.37
C SER A 497 -10.61 -1.06 -8.33
N ARG A 498 -10.22 0.11 -7.82
CA ARG A 498 -9.92 1.27 -8.65
C ARG A 498 -8.66 1.03 -9.47
N PHE A 499 -7.61 0.55 -8.82
CA PHE A 499 -6.33 0.21 -9.45
C PHE A 499 -6.52 -0.74 -10.65
N VAL A 500 -7.21 -1.87 -10.45
CA VAL A 500 -7.45 -2.85 -11.50
C VAL A 500 -8.30 -2.29 -12.65
N ARG A 501 -9.30 -1.45 -12.35
CA ARG A 501 -10.13 -0.81 -13.39
C ARG A 501 -9.35 0.18 -14.24
N LEU A 502 -8.44 0.95 -13.64
CA LEU A 502 -7.58 1.90 -14.35
C LEU A 502 -6.66 1.18 -15.34
N LEU A 503 -6.20 -0.03 -15.00
CA LEU A 503 -5.36 -0.85 -15.88
C LEU A 503 -6.14 -1.59 -16.98
N LYS A 504 -7.46 -1.78 -16.82
CA LYS A 504 -8.31 -2.54 -17.76
C LYS A 504 -8.12 -2.16 -19.24
N PRO A 505 -8.05 -0.88 -19.66
CA PRO A 505 -7.90 -0.52 -21.07
C PRO A 505 -6.60 -1.04 -21.71
N GLN A 506 -5.55 -1.21 -20.91
CA GLN A 506 -4.23 -1.62 -21.39
C GLN A 506 -3.83 -3.01 -20.90
N ALA A 507 -4.70 -3.70 -20.15
CA ALA A 507 -4.41 -4.96 -19.47
C ALA A 507 -3.81 -6.08 -20.35
N HIS A 508 -4.09 -6.09 -21.66
CA HIS A 508 -3.54 -7.09 -22.60
C HIS A 508 -2.01 -7.07 -22.72
N ARG A 509 -1.36 -5.94 -22.40
CA ARG A 509 0.10 -5.76 -22.43
C ARG A 509 0.73 -5.63 -21.04
N LEU A 510 -0.02 -5.95 -19.99
CA LEU A 510 0.40 -5.80 -18.60
C LEU A 510 0.37 -7.13 -17.85
N VAL A 511 1.31 -7.29 -16.91
CA VAL A 511 1.23 -8.25 -15.81
C VAL A 511 1.48 -7.52 -14.49
N ALA A 512 0.66 -7.76 -13.48
CA ALA A 512 0.88 -7.23 -12.14
C ALA A 512 1.61 -8.27 -11.28
N LEU A 513 2.75 -7.90 -10.69
CA LEU A 513 3.56 -8.77 -9.83
C LEU A 513 3.57 -8.22 -8.41
N HIS A 514 3.24 -9.05 -7.40
CA HIS A 514 3.22 -8.64 -6.00
C HIS A 514 3.57 -9.77 -5.01
N GLY A 515 3.62 -9.46 -3.71
CA GLY A 515 3.83 -10.41 -2.61
C GLY A 515 2.88 -10.16 -1.43
N HIS A 516 3.43 -9.89 -0.24
CA HIS A 516 2.77 -9.51 1.03
C HIS A 516 2.09 -10.65 1.79
N ARG A 517 1.56 -11.66 1.10
CA ARG A 517 0.78 -12.74 1.75
C ARG A 517 1.52 -14.05 1.89
N HIS A 518 2.73 -14.17 1.36
CA HIS A 518 3.50 -15.42 1.30
C HIS A 518 2.75 -16.56 0.60
N ILE A 519 1.77 -16.23 -0.24
CA ILE A 519 0.91 -17.21 -0.91
C ILE A 519 1.19 -17.19 -2.40
N ASP A 520 1.41 -18.39 -2.93
CA ASP A 520 1.52 -18.65 -4.34
C ASP A 520 0.15 -18.54 -5.02
N TRP A 521 0.01 -17.58 -5.94
CA TRP A 521 -1.18 -17.46 -6.74
C TRP A 521 -0.91 -16.81 -8.10
N ILE A 522 -1.37 -17.44 -9.17
CA ILE A 522 -1.38 -16.88 -10.51
C ILE A 522 -2.81 -16.86 -11.02
N GLY A 523 -3.32 -15.66 -11.29
CA GLY A 523 -4.69 -15.48 -11.72
C GLY A 523 -4.89 -14.26 -12.61
N ARG A 524 -6.15 -13.88 -12.75
CA ARG A 524 -6.54 -12.74 -13.56
C ARG A 524 -7.78 -12.03 -13.07
N CYS A 525 -7.86 -10.77 -13.42
CA CYS A 525 -9.06 -9.97 -13.37
C CYS A 525 -9.35 -9.42 -14.78
N GLY A 526 -10.30 -10.03 -15.49
CA GLY A 526 -10.52 -9.73 -16.91
C GLY A 526 -9.31 -10.14 -17.75
N ARG A 527 -8.70 -9.20 -18.49
CA ARG A 527 -7.45 -9.45 -19.24
C ARG A 527 -6.18 -9.18 -18.42
N LEU A 528 -6.29 -8.56 -17.24
CA LEU A 528 -5.13 -8.26 -16.41
C LEU A 528 -4.70 -9.53 -15.69
N ARG A 529 -3.46 -9.97 -15.93
CA ARG A 529 -2.83 -11.09 -15.23
C ARG A 529 -2.21 -10.56 -13.93
N ILE A 530 -2.39 -11.29 -12.84
CA ILE A 530 -1.91 -10.92 -11.50
C ILE A 530 -1.19 -12.14 -10.92
N VAL A 531 0.03 -11.92 -10.43
CA VAL A 531 0.92 -12.95 -9.92
C VAL A 531 1.37 -12.55 -8.52
N SER A 532 1.09 -13.41 -7.56
CA SER A 532 1.59 -13.37 -6.19
C SER A 532 2.83 -14.25 -6.08
N ALA A 533 3.94 -13.70 -5.60
CA ALA A 533 5.10 -14.50 -5.23
C ALA A 533 4.90 -15.12 -3.83
N PRO A 534 5.29 -16.39 -3.63
CA PRO A 534 5.56 -16.90 -2.29
C PRO A 534 6.82 -16.25 -1.71
N SER A 535 7.03 -16.38 -0.39
CA SER A 535 8.30 -16.01 0.21
C SER A 535 9.35 -17.10 -0.07
N PRO A 536 10.55 -16.75 -0.57
CA PRO A 536 11.63 -17.70 -0.71
C PRO A 536 12.34 -17.99 0.63
N VAL A 537 11.98 -17.29 1.69
CA VAL A 537 12.60 -17.41 3.01
C VAL A 537 11.62 -18.02 4.02
N MET A 538 10.39 -17.53 4.07
CA MET A 538 9.40 -17.95 5.07
C MET A 538 8.40 -18.95 4.50
N GLU A 539 8.16 -20.02 5.25
CA GLU A 539 7.03 -20.94 5.07
C GLU A 539 6.31 -21.19 6.41
N ALA A 540 5.39 -22.14 6.50
CA ALA A 540 4.69 -22.46 7.75
C ALA A 540 5.69 -22.87 8.86
N THR A 541 6.74 -23.62 8.52
CA THR A 541 7.82 -24.03 9.43
C THR A 541 9.20 -23.98 8.76
N ASP A 542 10.28 -23.96 9.55
CA ASP A 542 11.67 -23.92 9.04
C ASP A 542 12.17 -25.24 8.42
N ASP A 543 11.44 -26.35 8.56
CA ASP A 543 11.74 -27.62 7.91
C ASP A 543 11.03 -27.79 6.55
N GLU A 544 10.11 -26.88 6.21
CA GLU A 544 9.42 -26.91 4.92
C GLU A 544 10.21 -26.17 3.82
N PRO A 545 10.21 -26.69 2.58
CA PRO A 545 10.84 -26.04 1.45
C PRO A 545 10.09 -24.77 1.05
N THR A 546 10.83 -23.70 0.79
CA THR A 546 10.29 -22.46 0.22
C THR A 546 10.45 -22.44 -1.30
N ALA A 547 9.92 -21.41 -1.96
CA ALA A 547 10.11 -21.25 -3.40
C ALA A 547 10.13 -19.79 -3.85
N PHE A 548 10.60 -19.59 -5.07
CA PHE A 548 10.37 -18.38 -5.86
C PHE A 548 10.14 -18.75 -7.33
N TYR A 549 9.80 -17.75 -8.15
CA TYR A 549 9.52 -17.97 -9.56
C TYR A 549 10.53 -17.30 -10.48
N ILE A 550 10.89 -17.98 -11.57
CA ILE A 550 11.42 -17.36 -12.78
C ILE A 550 10.28 -17.28 -13.80
N HIS A 551 9.76 -16.09 -14.00
CA HIS A 551 8.72 -15.82 -14.99
C HIS A 551 9.33 -15.72 -16.38
N ARG A 552 8.66 -16.34 -17.35
CA ARG A 552 8.97 -16.20 -18.77
C ARG A 552 7.89 -15.37 -19.42
N LEU A 553 8.28 -14.23 -19.95
CA LEU A 553 7.38 -13.28 -20.60
C LEU A 553 7.75 -13.19 -22.09
N GLY A 554 6.77 -12.97 -22.95
CA GLY A 554 7.00 -12.84 -24.39
C GLY A 554 5.99 -11.94 -25.09
N ALA A 555 6.19 -11.76 -26.39
CA ALA A 555 5.19 -11.10 -27.23
C ALA A 555 4.00 -12.04 -27.48
N ALA A 556 2.80 -11.57 -27.16
CA ALA A 556 1.56 -12.27 -27.51
C ALA A 556 1.22 -12.06 -29.00
N PRO A 557 0.44 -12.96 -29.64
CA PRO A 557 0.04 -12.82 -31.05
C PRO A 557 -0.73 -11.53 -31.36
N ASP A 558 -1.42 -10.95 -30.37
CA ASP A 558 -2.14 -9.68 -30.50
C ASP A 558 -1.25 -8.44 -30.28
N GLY A 559 0.07 -8.63 -30.22
CA GLY A 559 1.05 -7.59 -29.92
C GLY A 559 1.22 -7.31 -28.43
N GLY A 560 0.38 -7.89 -27.56
CA GLY A 560 0.42 -7.72 -26.11
C GLY A 560 1.56 -8.47 -25.42
N LEU A 561 1.38 -8.69 -24.11
CA LEU A 561 2.29 -9.45 -23.27
C LEU A 561 1.71 -10.85 -23.04
N ALA A 562 2.50 -11.87 -23.36
CA ALA A 562 2.23 -13.27 -23.05
C ALA A 562 2.90 -13.62 -21.71
N LEU A 563 2.14 -14.23 -20.81
CA LEU A 563 2.66 -14.87 -19.60
C LEU A 563 2.77 -16.37 -19.87
N LEU A 564 4.01 -16.83 -20.03
CA LEU A 564 4.31 -18.23 -20.32
C LEU A 564 4.40 -19.02 -19.01
N ALA A 565 4.45 -20.34 -19.11
CA ALA A 565 4.64 -21.21 -17.95
C ALA A 565 5.93 -20.81 -17.21
N PRO A 566 5.83 -20.40 -15.93
CA PRO A 566 6.99 -20.02 -15.14
C PRO A 566 7.73 -21.25 -14.64
N GLU A 567 8.97 -21.05 -14.22
CA GLU A 567 9.75 -22.05 -13.51
C GLU A 567 9.64 -21.77 -12.01
N ARG A 568 9.07 -22.71 -11.26
CA ARG A 568 9.05 -22.66 -9.79
C ARG A 568 10.34 -23.27 -9.26
N VAL A 569 11.14 -22.48 -8.58
CA VAL A 569 12.43 -22.90 -8.02
C VAL A 569 12.22 -23.16 -6.53
N GLU A 570 12.39 -24.41 -6.12
CA GLU A 570 12.35 -24.79 -4.71
C GLU A 570 13.68 -24.54 -4.04
N VAL A 571 13.62 -24.11 -2.78
CA VAL A 571 14.76 -23.91 -1.89
C VAL A 571 14.55 -24.81 -0.70
N ALA A 572 15.41 -25.83 -0.60
CA ALA A 572 15.39 -26.76 0.52
C ALA A 572 15.79 -26.04 1.82
N PRO A 573 15.26 -26.49 2.97
CA PRO A 573 15.74 -25.99 4.25
C PRO A 573 17.25 -26.27 4.41
N PRO A 574 17.99 -25.44 5.16
CA PRO A 574 19.39 -25.73 5.48
C PRO A 574 19.49 -27.09 6.16
N GLU A 575 20.47 -27.93 5.76
CA GLU A 575 20.74 -29.17 6.48
C GLU A 575 21.04 -28.84 7.95
N THR A 576 20.25 -29.39 8.87
CA THR A 576 20.49 -29.22 10.30
C THR A 576 21.80 -29.93 10.63
N GLY A 577 22.87 -29.16 10.75
CA GLY A 577 24.16 -29.65 11.22
C GLY A 577 23.98 -30.28 12.61
N SER A 578 24.26 -31.58 12.69
CA SER A 578 24.30 -32.42 13.89
C SER A 578 25.17 -31.86 15.02
#